data_AF-A0A966PK34-F1
#
_entry.id   AF-A0A966PK34-F1
#
_cell.length_a   1.000
_cell.length_b   1.000
_cell.length_c   1.000
_cell.angle_alpha   90.00
_cell.angle_beta   90.00
_cell.angle_gamma   90.00
#
_symmetry.space_group_name_H-M   'P 1'
#
loop_
_entity.id
_entity.type
_entity.pdbx_description
1 polymer ?
#
loop_
_entity_poly.entity_id
_entity_poly.type
_entity_poly.pdbx_seq_one_letter_code
_entity_poly.pdbx_strand_id
1 'polypeptide(L)'
;TDETIEQFIIEADFFRIQDEKADIANAVKASYVKALRNRDDTVALLQQAGWRGQPLDDLMSTWDILRQATEMQPHQSAARDLTKGELLTAFSDGIIDQQQLTDALLQLGYDENEAGVLVQHAVLKKKREDTNLLVELTHQRFLGREIDQGEASIELDKLQVPVTQKIITLKKWSVEREKRVPDFTLAQLEGMISSKVMDEDVARQALRDQGYMDSQVAYLINWWRDKRGVDSKGKYFTKLKRSDVEGNYIDDRKYRDTAVAQLKELGYYARDINIILDRIDKNMNRPQGPAITMRLLLLKRSSVVLPHFVTRHESNGMDEHDKPTLTEIVSAILACSAVAATIWLACVEGDAAAKTGLTGLIGASSAYFLTKQTKMNGNGSGTSKPSSDKPSSEGVA
;
A
#
# COMPACT_ATOMS: atom_id res chain seq x y z
N THR A 1 14.90 5.92 -68.48
CA THR A 1 13.92 5.76 -67.39
C THR A 1 14.56 5.16 -66.15
N ASP A 2 15.59 4.31 -66.27
CA ASP A 2 16.25 3.72 -65.10
C ASP A 2 17.19 4.70 -64.38
N GLU A 3 17.93 5.54 -65.13
CA GLU A 3 18.82 6.57 -64.56
C GLU A 3 18.09 7.61 -63.69
N THR A 4 16.86 7.98 -64.08
CA THR A 4 16.02 8.89 -63.28
C THR A 4 15.58 8.24 -61.96
N ILE A 5 15.31 6.93 -61.95
CA ILE A 5 14.90 6.21 -60.74
C ILE A 5 16.08 6.09 -59.77
N GLU A 6 17.27 5.77 -60.27
CA GLU A 6 18.49 5.72 -59.44
C GLU A 6 18.81 7.08 -58.83
N GLN A 7 18.67 8.18 -59.59
CA GLN A 7 18.86 9.53 -59.07
C GLN A 7 17.85 9.86 -57.96
N PHE A 8 16.58 9.48 -58.12
CA PHE A 8 15.57 9.67 -57.06
C PHE A 8 15.86 8.84 -55.81
N ILE A 9 16.35 7.61 -55.94
CA ILE A 9 16.72 6.77 -54.80
C ILE A 9 17.91 7.39 -54.05
N ILE A 10 18.94 7.84 -54.77
CA ILE A 10 20.12 8.50 -54.18
C ILE A 10 19.70 9.78 -53.44
N GLU A 11 18.83 10.58 -54.05
CA GLU A 11 18.31 11.80 -53.43
C GLU A 11 17.48 11.49 -52.17
N ALA A 12 16.60 10.49 -52.23
CA ALA A 12 15.80 10.06 -51.08
C ALA A 12 16.66 9.53 -49.92
N ASP A 13 17.67 8.71 -50.21
CA ASP A 13 18.60 8.19 -49.20
C ASP A 13 19.45 9.31 -48.59
N PHE A 14 19.85 10.30 -49.40
CA PHE A 14 20.55 11.47 -48.91
C PHE A 14 19.72 12.23 -47.86
N PHE A 15 18.44 12.49 -48.13
CA PHE A 15 17.55 13.15 -47.17
C PHE A 15 17.37 12.32 -45.89
N ARG A 16 17.19 11.00 -46.01
CA ARG A 16 17.05 10.12 -44.83
C ARG A 16 18.28 10.17 -43.92
N ILE A 17 19.49 10.19 -44.50
CA ILE A 17 20.74 10.27 -43.75
C ILE A 17 20.88 11.64 -43.08
N GLN A 18 20.44 12.73 -43.72
CA GLN A 18 20.47 14.07 -43.12
C GLN A 18 19.51 14.20 -41.94
N ASP A 19 18.31 13.62 -42.04
CA ASP A 19 17.32 13.62 -40.97
C ASP A 19 17.83 12.84 -39.74
N GLU A 20 18.38 11.64 -39.95
CA GLU A 20 18.97 10.84 -38.86
C GLU A 20 20.10 11.60 -38.14
N LYS A 21 20.95 12.30 -38.90
CA LYS A 21 22.02 13.13 -38.35
C LYS A 21 21.49 14.30 -37.52
N ALA A 22 20.42 14.94 -37.98
CA ALA A 22 19.78 16.04 -37.27
C ALA A 22 19.13 15.58 -35.96
N ASP A 23 18.50 14.41 -35.96
CA ASP A 23 17.89 13.81 -34.76
C ASP A 23 18.95 13.49 -33.69
N ILE A 24 20.07 12.88 -34.09
CA ILE A 24 21.18 12.61 -33.17
C ILE A 24 21.75 13.93 -32.62
N ALA A 25 21.97 14.92 -33.49
CA ALA A 25 22.46 16.22 -33.05
C ALA A 25 21.50 16.87 -32.04
N ASN A 26 20.20 16.87 -32.29
CA ASN A 26 19.20 17.41 -31.37
C ASN A 26 19.17 16.66 -30.02
N ALA A 27 19.30 15.33 -30.03
CA ALA A 27 19.37 14.53 -28.81
C ALA A 27 20.60 14.86 -27.96
N VAL A 28 21.76 15.04 -28.60
CA VAL A 28 23.01 15.35 -27.89
C VAL A 28 23.06 16.81 -27.42
N LYS A 29 22.51 17.75 -28.21
CA LYS A 29 22.45 19.18 -27.89
C LYS A 29 21.93 19.46 -26.48
N ALA A 30 20.81 18.85 -26.11
CA ALA A 30 20.19 19.08 -24.81
C ALA A 30 21.08 18.66 -23.64
N SER A 31 21.82 17.55 -23.80
CA SER A 31 22.76 17.08 -22.77
C SER A 31 24.00 17.97 -22.66
N TYR A 32 24.53 18.45 -23.79
CA TYR A 32 25.69 19.33 -23.83
C TYR A 32 25.39 20.72 -23.27
N VAL A 33 24.30 21.36 -23.74
CA VAL A 33 23.89 22.71 -23.31
C VAL A 33 23.56 22.76 -21.82
N LYS A 34 23.08 21.66 -21.23
CA LYS A 34 22.82 21.53 -19.79
C LYS A 34 24.05 21.11 -18.96
N ALA A 35 25.24 21.11 -19.57
CA ALA A 35 26.49 20.66 -18.96
C ALA A 35 26.48 19.22 -18.40
N LEU A 36 25.57 18.35 -18.89
CA LEU A 36 25.51 16.93 -18.51
C LEU A 36 26.55 16.07 -19.25
N ARG A 37 27.21 16.64 -20.27
CA ARG A 37 28.25 15.98 -21.07
C ARG A 37 29.36 16.98 -21.39
N ASN A 38 30.60 16.50 -21.43
CA ASN A 38 31.74 17.33 -21.82
C ASN A 38 31.74 17.57 -23.35
N ARG A 39 32.59 18.50 -23.79
CA ARG A 39 32.69 18.90 -25.20
C ARG A 39 33.27 17.78 -26.07
N ASP A 40 34.29 17.09 -25.58
CA ASP A 40 35.03 16.08 -26.34
C ASP A 40 34.18 14.83 -26.62
N ASP A 41 33.41 14.35 -25.65
CA ASP A 41 32.46 13.24 -25.80
C ASP A 41 31.33 13.62 -26.79
N THR A 42 30.89 14.87 -26.73
CA THR A 42 29.86 15.39 -27.64
C THR A 42 30.37 15.40 -29.09
N VAL A 43 31.61 15.88 -29.29
CA VAL A 43 32.30 15.85 -30.58
C VAL A 43 32.48 14.40 -31.06
N ALA A 44 32.89 13.48 -30.20
CA ALA A 44 33.08 12.07 -30.55
C ALA A 44 31.78 11.41 -31.03
N LEU A 45 30.66 11.65 -30.35
CA LEU A 45 29.34 11.12 -30.74
C LEU A 45 28.87 11.70 -32.09
N LEU A 46 29.05 13.00 -32.30
CA LEU A 46 28.69 13.64 -33.56
C LEU A 46 29.57 13.12 -34.72
N GLN A 47 30.86 12.89 -34.48
CA GLN A 47 31.76 12.26 -35.45
C GLN A 47 31.36 10.84 -35.80
N GLN A 48 30.90 10.05 -34.82
CA GLN A 48 30.36 8.71 -35.03
C GLN A 48 29.07 8.75 -35.87
N ALA A 49 28.23 9.76 -35.68
CA ALA A 49 27.04 10.01 -36.51
C ALA A 49 27.37 10.62 -37.89
N GLY A 50 28.64 10.82 -38.22
CA GLY A 50 29.07 11.30 -39.53
C GLY A 50 29.05 12.81 -39.71
N TRP A 51 29.07 13.60 -38.62
CA TRP A 51 29.40 15.03 -38.65
C TRP A 51 30.93 15.21 -38.63
N ARG A 52 31.51 15.94 -39.59
CA ARG A 52 32.97 16.14 -39.69
C ARG A 52 33.30 17.50 -40.29
N GLY A 53 34.50 18.00 -39.99
CA GLY A 53 35.03 19.25 -40.55
C GLY A 53 34.20 20.48 -40.15
N GLN A 54 34.13 21.46 -41.05
CA GLN A 54 33.54 22.76 -40.77
C GLN A 54 32.09 22.73 -40.27
N PRO A 55 31.16 21.88 -40.80
CA PRO A 55 29.81 21.79 -40.25
C PRO A 55 29.74 21.36 -38.78
N LEU A 56 30.67 20.50 -38.34
CA LEU A 56 30.75 20.08 -36.93
C LEU A 56 31.25 21.24 -36.06
N ASP A 57 32.25 21.98 -36.53
CA ASP A 57 32.81 23.13 -35.83
C ASP A 57 31.76 24.26 -35.69
N ASP A 58 31.00 24.53 -36.74
CA ASP A 58 29.90 25.52 -36.75
C ASP A 58 28.77 25.12 -35.78
N LEU A 59 28.40 23.83 -35.77
CA LEU A 59 27.41 23.28 -34.85
C LEU A 59 27.87 23.41 -33.40
N MET A 60 29.11 23.01 -33.11
CA MET A 60 29.68 23.10 -31.77
C MET A 60 29.83 24.54 -31.30
N SER A 61 30.26 25.45 -32.17
CA SER A 61 30.32 26.89 -31.88
C SER A 61 28.95 27.45 -31.48
N THR A 62 27.90 27.10 -32.24
CA THR A 62 26.52 27.48 -31.91
C THR A 62 26.09 26.94 -30.55
N TRP A 63 26.45 25.69 -30.24
CA TRP A 63 26.11 25.07 -28.97
C TRP A 63 26.95 25.60 -27.80
N ASP A 64 28.19 25.99 -28.03
CA ASP A 64 29.07 26.64 -27.06
C ASP A 64 28.47 27.99 -26.65
N ILE A 65 27.93 28.77 -27.61
CA ILE A 65 27.20 30.02 -27.33
C ILE A 65 25.93 29.74 -26.51
N LEU A 66 25.13 28.75 -26.91
CA LEU A 66 23.92 28.38 -26.16
C LEU A 66 24.28 27.93 -24.74
N ARG A 67 25.33 27.12 -24.61
CA ARG A 67 25.82 26.67 -23.32
C ARG A 67 26.29 27.84 -22.48
N GLN A 68 27.08 28.76 -23.00
CA GLN A 68 27.48 29.97 -22.26
C GLN A 68 26.28 30.84 -21.86
N ALA A 69 25.28 30.98 -22.73
CA ALA A 69 24.03 31.67 -22.39
C ALA A 69 23.22 30.95 -21.29
N THR A 70 23.35 29.62 -21.19
CA THR A 70 22.66 28.79 -20.20
C THR A 70 23.46 28.68 -18.90
N GLU A 71 24.79 28.59 -18.96
CA GLU A 71 25.74 28.59 -17.83
C GLU A 71 25.84 29.97 -17.17
N MET A 72 25.54 31.05 -17.91
CA MET A 72 25.31 32.38 -17.33
C MET A 72 24.05 32.45 -16.45
N GLN A 73 23.24 31.38 -16.39
CA GLN A 73 22.22 31.34 -15.35
C GLN A 73 22.88 31.09 -13.98
N PRO A 74 22.64 31.96 -12.97
CA PRO A 74 23.30 31.92 -11.65
C PRO A 74 23.21 30.59 -10.87
N HIS A 75 22.42 29.62 -11.34
CA HIS A 75 22.09 28.40 -10.61
C HIS A 75 23.11 27.26 -10.74
N GLN A 76 24.20 27.42 -11.52
CA GLN A 76 25.16 26.32 -11.78
C GLN A 76 26.57 26.48 -11.18
N SER A 77 27.01 27.68 -10.77
CA SER A 77 28.43 27.89 -10.43
C SER A 77 28.74 28.64 -9.12
N ALA A 78 27.73 29.07 -8.36
CA ALA A 78 27.90 29.49 -6.97
C ALA A 78 27.29 28.43 -6.05
N ALA A 79 27.86 28.24 -4.85
CA ALA A 79 27.25 27.42 -3.80
C ALA A 79 25.74 27.63 -3.82
N ARG A 80 24.97 26.56 -4.04
CA ARG A 80 23.51 26.68 -4.14
C ARG A 80 23.01 27.23 -2.82
N ASP A 81 22.70 28.52 -2.80
CA ASP A 81 22.02 29.13 -1.68
C ASP A 81 20.68 28.44 -1.50
N LEU A 82 20.33 28.16 -0.25
CA LEU A 82 19.06 27.54 0.07
C LEU A 82 17.95 28.48 -0.40
N THR A 83 17.00 27.92 -1.14
CA THR A 83 15.78 28.64 -1.50
C THR A 83 14.98 28.97 -0.25
N LYS A 84 14.12 30.00 -0.33
CA LYS A 84 13.18 30.34 0.75
C LYS A 84 12.40 29.12 1.27
N GLY A 85 11.96 28.24 0.36
CA GLY A 85 11.22 27.03 0.72
C GLY A 85 12.04 26.05 1.55
N GLU A 86 13.31 25.85 1.18
CA GLU A 86 14.24 24.99 1.91
C GLU A 86 14.58 25.56 3.29
N LEU A 87 14.78 26.88 3.42
CA LEU A 87 15.00 27.52 4.72
C LEU A 87 13.81 27.37 5.67
N LEU A 88 12.58 27.61 5.17
CA LEU A 88 11.37 27.44 5.97
C LEU A 88 11.15 25.98 6.41
N THR A 89 11.53 25.02 5.56
CA THR A 89 11.47 23.58 5.88
C THR A 89 12.51 23.23 6.93
N ALA A 90 13.76 23.67 6.76
CA ALA A 90 14.84 23.48 7.73
C ALA A 90 14.48 24.05 9.12
N PHE A 91 13.77 25.18 9.18
CA PHE A 91 13.27 25.73 10.44
C PHE A 91 12.14 24.86 11.06
N SER A 92 11.20 24.39 10.24
CA SER A 92 10.13 23.47 10.67
C SER A 92 10.73 22.22 11.31
N ASP A 93 11.74 21.64 10.66
CA ASP A 93 12.47 20.45 11.10
C ASP A 93 13.41 20.71 12.29
N GLY A 94 13.58 21.98 12.70
CA GLY A 94 14.45 22.37 13.81
C GLY A 94 15.94 22.28 13.51
N ILE A 95 16.32 22.23 12.24
CA ILE A 95 17.72 22.25 11.78
C ILE A 95 18.34 23.63 12.00
N ILE A 96 17.55 24.68 11.78
CA ILE A 96 17.94 26.07 12.05
C ILE A 96 16.99 26.73 13.06
N ASP A 97 17.51 27.69 13.81
CA ASP A 97 16.71 28.48 14.75
C ASP A 97 16.05 29.71 14.10
N GLN A 98 15.29 30.48 14.89
CA GLN A 98 14.55 31.64 14.41
C GLN A 98 15.46 32.78 13.92
N GLN A 99 16.60 32.98 14.58
CA GLN A 99 17.54 34.04 14.22
C GLN A 99 18.25 33.69 12.91
N GLN A 100 18.72 32.44 12.79
CA GLN A 100 19.32 31.91 11.58
C GLN A 100 18.38 31.97 10.38
N LEU A 101 17.10 31.66 10.56
CA LEU A 101 16.10 31.81 9.50
C LEU A 101 15.95 33.27 9.08
N THR A 102 15.93 34.20 10.05
CA THR A 102 15.83 35.64 9.76
C THR A 102 17.05 36.13 8.97
N ASP A 103 18.25 35.81 9.44
CA ASP A 103 19.51 36.20 8.80
C ASP A 103 19.61 35.63 7.38
N ALA A 104 19.20 34.36 7.19
CA ALA A 104 19.20 33.72 5.87
C ALA A 104 18.18 34.35 4.91
N LEU A 105 17.01 34.77 5.39
CA LEU A 105 16.03 35.50 4.56
C LEU A 105 16.54 36.89 4.18
N LEU A 106 17.22 37.60 5.08
CA LEU A 106 17.85 38.89 4.76
C LEU A 106 18.97 38.71 3.72
N GLN A 107 19.76 37.63 3.81
CA GLN A 107 20.78 37.29 2.82
C GLN A 107 20.19 36.97 1.43
N LEU A 108 18.99 36.37 1.38
CA LEU A 108 18.23 36.17 0.14
C LEU A 108 17.60 37.47 -0.42
N GLY A 109 17.74 38.60 0.29
CA GLY A 109 17.28 39.91 -0.17
C GLY A 109 15.85 40.26 0.23
N TYR A 110 15.22 39.51 1.15
CA TYR A 110 13.96 39.96 1.78
C TYR A 110 14.23 41.14 2.70
N ASP A 111 13.30 42.09 2.78
CA ASP A 111 13.40 43.16 3.77
C ASP A 111 13.06 42.66 5.19
N GLU A 112 13.43 43.45 6.20
CA GLU A 112 13.28 43.08 7.61
C GLU A 112 11.83 42.83 8.03
N ASN A 113 10.87 43.59 7.47
CA ASN A 113 9.45 43.39 7.77
C ASN A 113 8.92 42.11 7.12
N GLU A 114 9.25 41.89 5.85
CA GLU A 114 8.88 40.66 5.12
C GLU A 114 9.46 39.41 5.79
N ALA A 115 10.75 39.44 6.13
CA ALA A 115 11.42 38.37 6.87
C ALA A 115 10.73 38.12 8.21
N GLY A 116 10.42 39.18 8.98
CA GLY A 116 9.71 39.08 10.25
C GLY A 116 8.34 38.39 10.13
N VAL A 117 7.55 38.75 9.12
CA VAL A 117 6.23 38.12 8.86
C VAL A 117 6.40 36.63 8.49
N LEU A 118 7.37 36.30 7.63
CA LEU A 118 7.62 34.91 7.21
C LEU A 118 8.07 34.04 8.38
N VAL A 119 8.94 34.57 9.23
CA VAL A 119 9.43 33.90 10.43
C VAL A 119 8.28 33.66 11.42
N GLN A 120 7.46 34.67 11.70
CA GLN A 120 6.30 34.50 12.58
C GLN A 120 5.30 33.48 12.04
N HIS A 121 5.06 33.50 10.73
CA HIS A 121 4.22 32.50 10.08
C HIS A 121 4.80 31.08 10.23
N ALA A 122 6.12 30.92 10.05
CA ALA A 122 6.80 29.64 10.24
C ALA A 122 6.72 29.14 11.69
N VAL A 123 6.91 30.03 12.67
CA VAL A 123 6.77 29.71 14.11
C VAL A 123 5.35 29.23 14.43
N LEU A 124 4.33 29.94 13.94
CA LEU A 124 2.93 29.55 14.14
C LEU A 124 2.60 28.21 13.47
N LYS A 125 3.14 27.97 12.26
CA LYS A 125 2.98 26.71 11.56
C LYS A 125 3.60 25.55 12.34
N LYS A 126 4.87 25.68 12.75
CA LYS A 126 5.58 24.68 13.56
C LYS A 126 4.82 24.35 14.85
N LYS A 127 4.40 25.38 15.60
CA LYS A 127 3.61 25.21 16.83
C LYS A 127 2.29 24.46 16.59
N ARG A 128 1.61 24.70 15.46
CA ARG A 128 0.40 23.97 15.09
C ARG A 128 0.69 22.50 14.78
N GLU A 129 1.77 22.21 14.06
CA GLU A 129 2.20 20.85 13.76
C GLU A 129 2.55 20.08 15.04
N ASP A 130 3.31 20.70 15.96
CA ASP A 130 3.62 20.13 17.28
C ASP A 130 2.36 19.84 18.09
N THR A 131 1.42 20.79 18.12
CA THR A 131 0.13 20.63 18.81
C THR A 131 -0.68 19.49 18.20
N ASN A 132 -0.73 19.40 16.87
CA ASN A 132 -1.44 18.34 16.17
C ASN A 132 -0.85 16.95 16.46
N LEU A 133 0.48 16.84 16.52
CA LEU A 133 1.17 15.61 16.90
C LEU A 133 0.79 15.16 18.32
N LEU A 134 0.73 16.10 19.28
CA LEU A 134 0.32 15.80 20.65
C LEU A 134 -1.18 15.45 20.76
N VAL A 135 -2.03 16.11 19.97
CA VAL A 135 -3.46 15.75 19.86
C VAL A 135 -3.62 14.33 19.30
N GLU A 136 -2.85 13.96 18.27
CA GLU A 136 -2.85 12.61 17.71
C GLU A 136 -2.34 11.56 18.71
N LEU A 137 -1.30 11.88 19.48
CA LEU A 137 -0.84 10.99 20.56
C LEU A 137 -1.94 10.76 21.60
N THR A 138 -2.64 11.83 22.00
CA THR A 138 -3.78 11.77 22.92
C THR A 138 -4.91 10.92 22.32
N HIS A 139 -5.19 11.07 21.02
CA HIS A 139 -6.16 10.27 20.27
C HIS A 139 -5.84 8.78 20.36
N GLN A 140 -4.61 8.39 20.04
CA GLN A 140 -4.19 6.99 20.04
C GLN A 140 -4.31 6.37 21.44
N ARG A 141 -3.90 7.08 22.49
CA ARG A 141 -4.05 6.64 23.89
C ARG A 141 -5.51 6.47 24.29
N PHE A 142 -6.37 7.39 23.86
CA PHE A 142 -7.81 7.30 24.08
C PHE A 142 -8.44 6.09 23.36
N LEU A 143 -8.07 5.84 22.10
CA LEU A 143 -8.52 4.66 21.35
C LEU A 143 -7.99 3.35 21.95
N GLY A 144 -6.76 3.38 22.48
CA GLY A 144 -6.12 2.26 23.18
C GLY A 144 -6.66 2.01 24.59
N ARG A 145 -7.62 2.81 25.06
CA ARG A 145 -8.19 2.76 26.42
C ARG A 145 -7.16 3.00 27.53
N GLU A 146 -6.01 3.58 27.21
CA GLU A 146 -5.01 3.96 28.21
C GLU A 146 -5.46 5.16 29.05
N ILE A 147 -6.28 6.01 28.46
CA ILE A 147 -6.90 7.17 29.11
C ILE A 147 -8.41 7.17 28.88
N ASP A 148 -9.15 7.69 29.85
CA ASP A 148 -10.59 7.90 29.74
C ASP A 148 -10.94 9.23 29.04
N GLN A 149 -12.24 9.50 28.87
CA GLN A 149 -12.70 10.73 28.22
C GLN A 149 -12.38 12.00 29.04
N GLY A 150 -12.38 11.91 30.37
CA GLY A 150 -12.07 13.02 31.26
C GLY A 150 -10.58 13.38 31.18
N GLU A 151 -9.71 12.37 31.24
CA GLU A 151 -8.27 12.50 31.07
C GLU A 151 -7.91 13.06 29.69
N ALA A 152 -8.50 12.52 28.62
CA ALA A 152 -8.31 13.05 27.27
C ALA A 152 -8.77 14.52 27.16
N SER A 153 -9.87 14.92 27.81
CA SER A 153 -10.29 16.33 27.86
C SER A 153 -9.25 17.21 28.56
N ILE A 154 -8.71 16.76 29.69
CA ILE A 154 -7.68 17.49 30.44
C ILE A 154 -6.40 17.63 29.60
N GLU A 155 -5.99 16.59 28.87
CA GLU A 155 -4.83 16.65 27.97
C GLU A 155 -5.07 17.64 26.82
N LEU A 156 -6.25 17.63 26.19
CA LEU A 156 -6.59 18.60 25.14
C LEU A 156 -6.66 20.06 25.66
N ASP A 157 -7.08 20.26 26.91
CA ASP A 157 -7.05 21.59 27.55
C ASP A 157 -5.61 22.09 27.79
N LYS A 158 -4.68 21.21 28.18
CA LYS A 158 -3.25 21.54 28.31
C LYS A 158 -2.64 21.96 26.96
N LEU A 159 -3.12 21.39 25.87
CA LEU A 159 -2.72 21.72 24.50
C LEU A 159 -3.41 22.98 23.94
N GLN A 160 -4.22 23.67 24.75
CA GLN A 160 -4.95 24.88 24.37
C GLN A 160 -5.90 24.66 23.17
N VAL A 161 -6.43 23.45 23.00
CA VAL A 161 -7.41 23.17 21.94
C VAL A 161 -8.71 23.93 22.25
N PRO A 162 -9.27 24.71 21.29
CA PRO A 162 -10.52 25.43 21.51
C PRO A 162 -11.65 24.51 21.99
N VAL A 163 -12.43 24.97 22.97
CA VAL A 163 -13.49 24.16 23.64
C VAL A 163 -14.45 23.50 22.64
N THR A 164 -14.89 24.23 21.61
CA THR A 164 -15.77 23.70 20.57
C THR A 164 -15.12 22.56 19.78
N GLN A 165 -13.84 22.71 19.40
CA GLN A 165 -13.09 21.67 18.70
C GLN A 165 -12.87 20.45 19.59
N LYS A 166 -12.52 20.66 20.86
CA LYS A 166 -12.36 19.60 21.87
C LYS A 166 -13.61 18.71 21.97
N ILE A 167 -14.80 19.31 22.08
CA ILE A 167 -16.07 18.57 22.16
C ILE A 167 -16.32 17.73 20.90
N ILE A 168 -16.08 18.30 19.71
CA ILE A 168 -16.26 17.61 18.43
C ILE A 168 -15.27 16.44 18.31
N THR A 169 -14.01 16.68 18.66
CA THR A 169 -12.93 15.69 18.60
C THR A 169 -13.19 14.52 19.54
N LEU A 170 -13.53 14.77 20.80
CA LEU A 170 -13.85 13.70 21.77
C LEU A 170 -15.06 12.87 21.34
N LYS A 171 -16.10 13.51 20.78
CA LYS A 171 -17.26 12.80 20.23
C LYS A 171 -16.91 11.95 19.01
N LYS A 172 -16.03 12.45 18.13
CA LYS A 172 -15.52 11.66 16.99
C LYS A 172 -14.76 10.44 17.49
N TRP A 173 -13.86 10.63 18.45
CA TRP A 173 -13.04 9.57 19.00
C TRP A 173 -13.87 8.52 19.75
N SER A 174 -14.93 8.89 20.46
CA SER A 174 -15.80 7.93 21.14
C SER A 174 -16.48 6.99 20.13
N VAL A 175 -16.99 7.53 19.02
CA VAL A 175 -17.58 6.75 17.92
C VAL A 175 -16.53 5.84 17.26
N GLU A 176 -15.31 6.35 17.06
CA GLU A 176 -14.22 5.55 16.49
C GLU A 176 -13.80 4.40 17.40
N ARG A 177 -13.73 4.65 18.71
CA ARG A 177 -13.46 3.65 19.73
C ARG A 177 -14.55 2.56 19.77
N GLU A 178 -15.82 2.94 19.63
CA GLU A 178 -16.94 2.00 19.53
C GLU A 178 -16.89 1.14 18.25
N LYS A 179 -16.32 1.67 17.16
CA LYS A 179 -16.18 0.95 15.88
C LYS A 179 -15.00 -0.02 15.84
N ARG A 180 -13.99 0.14 16.70
CA ARG A 180 -12.81 -0.75 16.68
C ARG A 180 -13.24 -2.19 16.97
N VAL A 181 -12.95 -3.08 16.03
CA VAL A 181 -13.18 -4.53 16.17
C VAL A 181 -12.38 -5.02 17.37
N PRO A 182 -12.97 -5.83 18.26
CA PRO A 182 -12.27 -6.38 19.41
C PRO A 182 -10.92 -7.01 19.12
N ASP A 183 -9.95 -6.81 20.03
CA ASP A 183 -8.60 -7.41 19.95
C ASP A 183 -8.64 -8.95 19.93
N PHE A 184 -9.64 -9.52 20.61
CA PHE A 184 -9.88 -10.95 20.63
C PHE A 184 -11.27 -11.26 20.12
N THR A 185 -11.35 -12.14 19.13
CA THR A 185 -12.62 -12.76 18.75
C THR A 185 -13.21 -13.53 19.95
N LEU A 186 -14.54 -13.67 20.01
CA LEU A 186 -15.21 -14.49 21.04
C LEU A 186 -14.63 -15.90 21.15
N ALA A 187 -14.25 -16.50 20.02
CA ALA A 187 -13.66 -17.84 19.98
C ALA A 187 -12.26 -17.88 20.60
N GLN A 188 -11.47 -16.83 20.43
CA GLN A 188 -10.15 -16.71 21.07
C GLN A 188 -10.31 -16.53 22.59
N LEU A 189 -11.24 -15.67 23.04
CA LEU A 189 -11.54 -15.51 24.47
C LEU A 189 -12.00 -16.84 25.09
N GLU A 190 -12.92 -17.56 24.42
CA GLU A 190 -13.36 -18.89 24.83
C GLU A 190 -12.18 -19.86 24.96
N GLY A 191 -11.28 -19.89 23.97
CA GLY A 191 -10.10 -20.74 23.97
C GLY A 191 -9.12 -20.40 25.11
N MET A 192 -8.89 -19.11 25.37
CA MET A 192 -7.98 -18.64 26.43
C MET A 192 -8.49 -18.96 27.83
N ILE A 193 -9.79 -18.79 28.08
CA ILE A 193 -10.44 -19.20 29.33
C ILE A 193 -10.43 -20.72 29.47
N SER A 194 -10.73 -21.44 28.38
CA SER A 194 -10.80 -22.91 28.37
C SER A 194 -9.45 -23.54 28.70
N SER A 195 -8.38 -22.97 28.16
CA SER A 195 -6.99 -23.37 28.42
C SER A 195 -6.41 -22.84 29.73
N LYS A 196 -7.18 -22.06 30.50
CA LYS A 196 -6.74 -21.37 31.74
C LYS A 196 -5.55 -20.44 31.54
N VAL A 197 -5.33 -19.96 30.31
CA VAL A 197 -4.33 -18.93 30.00
C VAL A 197 -4.85 -17.56 30.43
N MET A 198 -6.18 -17.37 30.43
CA MET A 198 -6.85 -16.15 30.89
C MET A 198 -7.81 -16.48 32.04
N ASP A 199 -7.81 -15.63 33.06
CA ASP A 199 -8.76 -15.69 34.17
C ASP A 199 -10.17 -15.24 33.75
N GLU A 200 -11.19 -15.75 34.42
CA GLU A 200 -12.59 -15.48 34.14
C GLU A 200 -12.95 -14.00 34.34
N ASP A 201 -12.41 -13.36 35.38
CA ASP A 201 -12.64 -11.93 35.63
C ASP A 201 -12.02 -11.04 34.56
N VAL A 202 -10.83 -11.41 34.07
CA VAL A 202 -10.17 -10.72 32.95
C VAL A 202 -10.99 -10.88 31.68
N ALA A 203 -11.53 -12.07 31.42
CA ALA A 203 -12.40 -12.31 30.27
C ALA A 203 -13.74 -11.57 30.36
N ARG A 204 -14.33 -11.46 31.56
CA ARG A 204 -15.54 -10.65 31.77
C ARG A 204 -15.27 -9.20 31.43
N GLN A 205 -14.13 -8.67 31.88
CA GLN A 205 -13.72 -7.31 31.56
C GLN A 205 -13.50 -7.14 30.06
N ALA A 206 -12.79 -8.07 29.41
CA ALA A 206 -12.59 -8.06 27.97
C ALA A 206 -13.93 -8.08 27.19
N LEU A 207 -14.92 -8.87 27.62
CA LEU A 207 -16.24 -8.86 26.98
C LEU A 207 -17.00 -7.55 27.20
N ARG A 208 -16.97 -6.98 28.42
CA ARG A 208 -17.54 -5.64 28.65
C ARG A 208 -16.87 -4.59 27.78
N ASP A 209 -15.56 -4.72 27.62
CA ASP A 209 -14.78 -3.86 26.76
C ASP A 209 -15.22 -3.96 25.30
N GLN A 210 -15.64 -5.13 24.84
CA GLN A 210 -16.24 -5.34 23.51
C GLN A 210 -17.69 -4.86 23.39
N GLY A 211 -18.27 -4.28 24.45
CA GLY A 211 -19.64 -3.75 24.46
C GLY A 211 -20.72 -4.76 24.85
N TYR A 212 -20.36 -5.94 25.38
CA TYR A 212 -21.36 -6.88 25.90
C TYR A 212 -21.93 -6.40 27.24
N MET A 213 -23.25 -6.53 27.40
CA MET A 213 -23.93 -6.21 28.66
C MET A 213 -23.60 -7.24 29.75
N ASP A 214 -23.64 -6.85 31.03
CA ASP A 214 -23.33 -7.74 32.16
C ASP A 214 -24.10 -9.06 32.15
N SER A 215 -25.38 -9.03 31.74
CA SER A 215 -26.21 -10.24 31.59
C SER A 215 -25.72 -11.17 30.49
N GLN A 216 -25.27 -10.62 29.35
CA GLN A 216 -24.70 -11.38 28.24
C GLN A 216 -23.33 -11.95 28.60
N VAL A 217 -22.52 -11.17 29.29
CA VAL A 217 -21.22 -11.61 29.82
C VAL A 217 -21.42 -12.80 30.77
N ALA A 218 -22.34 -12.69 31.74
CA ALA A 218 -22.65 -13.80 32.65
C ALA A 218 -23.14 -15.05 31.90
N TYR A 219 -23.99 -14.88 30.87
CA TYR A 219 -24.47 -15.99 30.05
C TYR A 219 -23.34 -16.69 29.28
N LEU A 220 -22.48 -15.92 28.59
CA LEU A 220 -21.36 -16.46 27.80
C LEU A 220 -20.36 -17.21 28.68
N ILE A 221 -20.01 -16.63 29.83
CA ILE A 221 -19.07 -17.22 30.77
C ILE A 221 -19.62 -18.51 31.36
N ASN A 222 -20.90 -18.52 31.78
CA ASN A 222 -21.56 -19.76 32.23
C ASN A 222 -21.61 -20.81 31.10
N TRP A 223 -21.95 -20.41 29.88
CA TRP A 223 -21.98 -21.30 28.72
C TRP A 223 -20.60 -21.92 28.42
N TRP A 224 -19.52 -21.12 28.47
CA TRP A 224 -18.14 -21.60 28.32
C TRP A 224 -17.71 -22.52 29.46
N ARG A 225 -18.17 -22.28 30.68
CA ARG A 225 -17.95 -23.18 31.82
C ARG A 225 -18.64 -24.52 31.60
N ASP A 226 -19.90 -24.51 31.19
CA ASP A 226 -20.71 -25.73 31.02
C ASP A 226 -20.26 -26.59 29.82
N LYS A 227 -19.60 -25.99 28.82
CA LYS A 227 -18.93 -26.75 27.75
C LYS A 227 -17.82 -27.65 28.26
N ARG A 228 -17.14 -27.25 29.35
CA ARG A 228 -16.12 -28.07 30.01
C ARG A 228 -16.84 -29.04 30.93
N GLY A 229 -17.11 -30.25 30.46
CA GLY A 229 -17.61 -31.31 31.33
C GLY A 229 -16.67 -31.46 32.54
N VAL A 230 -17.21 -31.38 33.74
CA VAL A 230 -16.49 -31.67 34.97
C VAL A 230 -16.90 -33.07 35.39
N ASP A 231 -15.94 -33.98 35.57
CA ASP A 231 -16.25 -35.31 36.07
C ASP A 231 -16.65 -35.27 37.55
N SER A 232 -17.13 -36.39 38.09
CA SER A 232 -17.51 -36.52 39.51
C SER A 232 -16.35 -36.29 40.49
N LYS A 233 -15.10 -36.22 40.00
CA LYS A 233 -13.89 -35.95 40.77
C LYS A 233 -13.41 -34.50 40.63
N GLY A 234 -14.17 -33.63 39.96
CA GLY A 234 -13.80 -32.23 39.76
C GLY A 234 -12.74 -32.02 38.66
N LYS A 235 -12.38 -33.05 37.89
CA LYS A 235 -11.43 -32.94 36.78
C LYS A 235 -12.17 -32.53 35.51
N TYR A 236 -11.65 -31.48 34.88
CA TYR A 236 -12.14 -31.05 33.57
C TYR A 236 -11.76 -32.10 32.53
N PHE A 237 -12.74 -32.59 31.79
CA PHE A 237 -12.52 -33.40 30.59
C PHE A 237 -13.13 -32.69 29.39
N THR A 238 -12.40 -32.70 28.27
CA THR A 238 -12.99 -32.33 26.99
C THR A 238 -14.00 -33.42 26.65
N LYS A 239 -15.29 -33.07 26.50
CA LYS A 239 -16.28 -34.02 26.00
C LYS A 239 -15.76 -34.57 24.67
N LEU A 240 -15.67 -35.90 24.56
CA LEU A 240 -15.26 -36.58 23.32
C LEU A 240 -16.05 -35.98 22.16
N LYS A 241 -15.37 -35.50 21.11
CA LYS A 241 -16.09 -35.07 19.91
C LYS A 241 -16.60 -36.31 19.20
N ARG A 242 -17.68 -36.15 18.44
CA ARG A 242 -18.17 -37.19 17.55
C ARG A 242 -17.04 -37.79 16.69
N SER A 243 -16.14 -36.94 16.16
CA SER A 243 -14.98 -37.38 15.36
C SER A 243 -14.03 -38.32 16.12
N ASP A 244 -13.86 -38.11 17.41
CA ASP A 244 -12.93 -38.89 18.24
C ASP A 244 -13.52 -40.28 18.49
N VAL A 245 -14.85 -40.34 18.74
CA VAL A 245 -15.59 -41.60 18.87
C VAL A 245 -15.60 -42.37 17.54
N GLU A 246 -15.80 -41.67 16.42
CA GLU A 246 -15.72 -42.26 15.08
C GLU A 246 -14.31 -42.78 14.78
N GLY A 247 -13.26 -42.02 15.10
CA GLY A 247 -11.86 -42.44 14.92
C GLY A 247 -11.53 -43.71 15.71
N ASN A 248 -11.88 -43.74 17.00
CA ASN A 248 -11.70 -44.92 17.85
C ASN A 248 -12.45 -46.14 17.29
N TYR A 249 -13.64 -45.94 16.71
CA TYR A 249 -14.40 -47.02 16.07
C TYR A 249 -13.80 -47.50 14.75
N ILE A 250 -13.23 -46.58 13.96
CA ILE A 250 -12.53 -46.90 12.71
C ILE A 250 -11.28 -47.74 13.00
N ASP A 251 -10.55 -47.41 14.06
CA ASP A 251 -9.33 -48.10 14.44
C ASP A 251 -9.59 -49.53 14.94
N ASP A 252 -10.69 -49.77 15.68
CA ASP A 252 -11.11 -51.12 16.08
C ASP A 252 -12.63 -51.29 16.11
N ARG A 253 -13.11 -52.15 15.21
CA ARG A 253 -14.53 -52.48 15.02
C ARG A 253 -15.20 -53.10 16.24
N LYS A 254 -14.41 -53.69 17.16
CA LYS A 254 -14.92 -54.27 18.41
C LYS A 254 -15.45 -53.20 19.36
N TYR A 255 -15.12 -51.92 19.14
CA TYR A 255 -15.62 -50.79 19.95
C TYR A 255 -17.01 -50.29 19.53
N ARG A 256 -17.78 -51.03 18.72
CA ARG A 256 -19.11 -50.58 18.28
C ARG A 256 -20.04 -50.24 19.45
N ASP A 257 -20.15 -51.13 20.43
CA ASP A 257 -21.04 -50.92 21.57
C ASP A 257 -20.58 -49.76 22.46
N THR A 258 -19.26 -49.61 22.62
CA THR A 258 -18.64 -48.48 23.32
C THR A 258 -18.89 -47.16 22.59
N ALA A 259 -18.78 -47.15 21.27
CA ALA A 259 -19.07 -45.98 20.44
C ALA A 259 -20.56 -45.60 20.50
N VAL A 260 -21.47 -46.58 20.53
CA VAL A 260 -22.90 -46.35 20.74
C VAL A 260 -23.16 -45.71 22.10
N ALA A 261 -22.55 -46.23 23.17
CA ALA A 261 -22.68 -45.67 24.52
C ALA A 261 -22.13 -44.23 24.58
N GLN A 262 -20.94 -43.99 24.05
CA GLN A 262 -20.31 -42.66 24.01
C GLN A 262 -21.13 -41.66 23.18
N LEU A 263 -21.65 -42.04 22.01
CA LEU A 263 -22.51 -41.17 21.21
C LEU A 263 -23.85 -40.89 21.91
N LYS A 264 -24.39 -41.85 22.67
CA LYS A 264 -25.59 -41.64 23.47
C LYS A 264 -25.34 -40.65 24.63
N GLU A 265 -24.19 -40.74 25.29
CA GLU A 265 -23.77 -39.75 26.30
C GLU A 265 -23.56 -38.36 25.71
N LEU A 266 -23.16 -38.26 24.44
CA LEU A 266 -23.09 -37.01 23.69
C LEU A 266 -24.47 -36.48 23.24
N GLY A 267 -25.55 -37.20 23.54
CA GLY A 267 -26.92 -36.79 23.26
C GLY A 267 -27.43 -37.18 21.87
N TYR A 268 -26.74 -38.04 21.13
CA TYR A 268 -27.25 -38.53 19.84
C TYR A 268 -28.38 -39.55 20.06
N TYR A 269 -29.41 -39.47 19.23
CA TYR A 269 -30.50 -40.45 19.23
C TYR A 269 -30.02 -41.80 18.67
N ALA A 270 -30.55 -42.91 19.21
CA ALA A 270 -30.17 -44.26 18.79
C ALA A 270 -30.26 -44.48 17.26
N ARG A 271 -31.25 -43.86 16.60
CA ARG A 271 -31.40 -43.90 15.14
C ARG A 271 -30.21 -43.28 14.42
N ASP A 272 -29.80 -42.09 14.83
CA ASP A 272 -28.70 -41.36 14.19
C ASP A 272 -27.36 -42.05 14.44
N ILE A 273 -27.16 -42.59 15.64
CA ILE A 273 -25.99 -43.39 15.99
C ILE A 273 -25.81 -44.55 15.00
N ASN A 274 -26.86 -45.33 14.75
CA ASN A 274 -26.80 -46.44 13.80
C ASN A 274 -26.49 -45.96 12.38
N ILE A 275 -27.10 -44.86 11.92
CA ILE A 275 -26.83 -44.29 10.59
C ILE A 275 -25.36 -43.87 10.44
N ILE A 276 -24.80 -43.26 11.48
CA ILE A 276 -23.41 -42.80 11.51
C ILE A 276 -22.45 -43.99 11.43
N LEU A 277 -22.62 -44.97 12.32
CA LEU A 277 -21.75 -46.14 12.39
C LEU A 277 -21.87 -47.02 11.13
N ASP A 278 -23.08 -47.21 10.61
CA ASP A 278 -23.30 -47.98 9.37
C ASP A 278 -22.67 -47.29 8.15
N ARG A 279 -22.66 -45.94 8.11
CA ARG A 279 -21.95 -45.21 7.05
C ARG A 279 -20.45 -45.42 7.13
N ILE A 280 -19.88 -45.44 8.33
CA ILE A 280 -18.46 -45.72 8.55
C ILE A 280 -18.13 -47.15 8.13
N ASP A 281 -18.94 -48.14 8.54
CA ASP A 281 -18.82 -49.54 8.12
C ASP A 281 -18.87 -49.68 6.60
N LYS A 282 -19.80 -48.99 5.93
CA LYS A 282 -19.89 -49.00 4.47
C LYS A 282 -18.66 -48.38 3.81
N ASN A 283 -18.12 -47.29 4.36
CA ASN A 283 -16.92 -46.65 3.82
C ASN A 283 -15.66 -47.51 4.00
N MET A 284 -15.52 -48.19 5.15
CA MET A 284 -14.39 -49.10 5.41
C MET A 284 -14.43 -50.36 4.54
N ASN A 285 -15.63 -50.86 4.23
CA ASN A 285 -15.82 -52.04 3.37
C ASN A 285 -15.88 -51.72 1.86
N ARG A 286 -15.76 -50.45 1.46
CA ARG A 286 -15.63 -50.13 0.04
C ARG A 286 -14.30 -50.73 -0.43
N PRO A 287 -14.30 -51.59 -1.48
CA PRO A 287 -13.05 -52.06 -2.05
C PRO A 287 -12.23 -50.83 -2.41
N GLN A 288 -11.03 -50.71 -1.84
CA GLN A 288 -10.09 -49.69 -2.29
C GLN A 288 -9.88 -49.99 -3.77
N GLY A 289 -10.53 -49.20 -4.64
CA GLY A 289 -10.29 -49.26 -6.07
C GLY A 289 -8.78 -49.16 -6.32
N PRO A 290 -8.28 -49.69 -7.45
CA PRO A 290 -6.85 -49.69 -7.75
C PRO A 290 -6.31 -48.31 -7.39
N ALA A 291 -5.38 -48.26 -6.44
CA ALA A 291 -4.88 -47.02 -5.89
C ALA A 291 -4.42 -46.18 -7.08
N ILE A 292 -5.26 -45.22 -7.50
CA ILE A 292 -4.86 -44.23 -8.48
C ILE A 292 -3.79 -43.47 -7.72
N THR A 293 -2.55 -43.87 -7.97
CA THR A 293 -1.34 -43.33 -7.38
C THR A 293 -1.48 -41.84 -7.44
N MET A 294 -1.73 -41.27 -6.26
CA MET A 294 -2.25 -39.94 -6.07
C MET A 294 -1.09 -38.96 -6.26
N ARG A 295 -0.57 -38.89 -7.50
CA ARG A 295 0.40 -37.88 -7.93
C ARG A 295 -0.24 -36.48 -7.98
N LEU A 296 -1.56 -36.40 -7.78
CA LEU A 296 -2.30 -35.16 -7.52
C LEU A 296 -2.27 -34.71 -6.04
N LEU A 297 -1.79 -35.52 -5.09
CA LEU A 297 -1.70 -35.13 -3.67
C LEU A 297 -0.50 -34.24 -3.35
N LEU A 298 0.49 -34.13 -4.26
CA LEU A 298 1.57 -33.16 -4.14
C LEU A 298 1.17 -31.75 -4.61
N LEU A 299 0.09 -31.61 -5.38
CA LEU A 299 -0.45 -30.30 -5.80
C LEU A 299 -1.48 -29.72 -4.82
N LYS A 300 -2.04 -30.52 -3.91
CA LYS A 300 -3.00 -30.04 -2.90
C LYS A 300 -2.37 -29.60 -1.58
N ARG A 301 -1.09 -29.90 -1.33
CA ARG A 301 -0.40 -29.53 -0.08
C ARG A 301 0.38 -28.21 -0.16
N SER A 302 0.48 -27.59 -1.33
CA SER A 302 0.88 -26.19 -1.51
C SER A 302 -0.36 -25.28 -1.53
N SER A 303 -1.26 -25.46 -0.56
CA SER A 303 -2.12 -24.36 -0.13
C SER A 303 -1.24 -23.38 0.65
N VAL A 304 -0.43 -22.60 -0.07
CA VAL A 304 0.08 -21.35 0.46
C VAL A 304 -1.15 -20.57 0.86
N VAL A 305 -1.32 -20.37 2.16
CA VAL A 305 -2.30 -19.44 2.71
C VAL A 305 -1.93 -18.09 2.12
N LEU A 306 -2.60 -17.72 1.02
CA LEU A 306 -2.55 -16.34 0.54
C LEU A 306 -3.07 -15.50 1.70
N PRO A 307 -2.27 -14.56 2.24
CA PRO A 307 -2.80 -13.62 3.22
C PRO A 307 -4.04 -12.98 2.59
N HIS A 308 -5.17 -13.05 3.29
CA HIS A 308 -6.34 -12.26 2.98
C HIS A 308 -5.95 -10.78 3.12
N PHE A 309 -5.37 -10.21 2.05
CA PHE A 309 -5.32 -8.77 1.85
C PHE A 309 -6.73 -8.33 1.45
N VAL A 310 -7.62 -8.32 2.44
CA VAL A 310 -8.81 -7.47 2.38
C VAL A 310 -8.33 -6.09 2.80
N THR A 311 -7.71 -5.35 1.87
CA THR A 311 -7.68 -3.89 2.00
C THR A 311 -9.11 -3.43 1.77
N ARG A 312 -9.83 -3.21 2.87
CA ARG A 312 -11.08 -2.46 2.84
C ARG A 312 -10.70 -1.02 2.50
N HIS A 313 -10.63 -0.73 1.21
CA HIS A 313 -10.43 0.64 0.74
C HIS A 313 -11.73 1.38 1.04
N GLU A 314 -11.77 2.07 2.18
CA GLU A 314 -12.80 3.08 2.44
C GLU A 314 -12.53 4.22 1.45
N SER A 315 -13.11 4.11 0.25
CA SER A 315 -13.07 5.16 -0.77
C SER A 315 -14.00 6.29 -0.32
N ASN A 316 -13.45 7.24 0.44
CA ASN A 316 -14.01 8.59 0.46
C ASN A 316 -13.77 9.21 -0.91
N GLY A 317 -14.82 9.28 -1.73
CA GLY A 317 -14.90 10.20 -2.88
C GLY A 317 -14.23 9.76 -4.18
N MET A 318 -14.22 8.47 -4.51
CA MET A 318 -13.86 8.04 -5.88
C MET A 318 -15.14 8.03 -6.74
N ASP A 319 -15.15 8.85 -7.79
CA ASP A 319 -16.26 8.94 -8.74
C ASP A 319 -16.61 7.54 -9.29
N GLU A 320 -17.90 7.28 -9.50
CA GLU A 320 -18.42 5.97 -9.85
C GLU A 320 -17.86 5.43 -11.20
N HIS A 321 -17.25 6.30 -12.00
CA HIS A 321 -16.56 5.99 -13.25
C HIS A 321 -15.15 5.38 -13.10
N ASP A 322 -14.54 5.41 -11.91
CA ASP A 322 -13.17 4.89 -11.67
C ASP A 322 -13.13 3.51 -10.97
N LYS A 323 -14.29 2.86 -10.80
CA LYS A 323 -14.31 1.50 -10.23
C LYS A 323 -13.81 0.50 -11.30
N PRO A 324 -12.79 -0.33 -10.98
CA PRO A 324 -12.32 -1.33 -11.92
C PRO A 324 -13.47 -2.29 -12.24
N THR A 325 -13.65 -2.55 -13.52
CA THR A 325 -14.66 -3.50 -14.01
C THR A 325 -14.31 -4.91 -13.53
N LEU A 326 -15.33 -5.77 -13.39
CA LEU A 326 -15.13 -7.18 -13.04
C LEU A 326 -14.09 -7.85 -13.95
N THR A 327 -14.07 -7.47 -15.23
CA THR A 327 -13.13 -7.95 -16.23
C THR A 327 -11.68 -7.55 -15.92
N GLU A 328 -11.45 -6.33 -15.43
CA GLU A 328 -10.12 -5.84 -15.01
C GLU A 328 -9.63 -6.53 -13.73
N ILE A 329 -10.55 -6.81 -12.79
CA ILE A 329 -10.22 -7.56 -11.58
C ILE A 329 -9.83 -9.01 -11.93
N VAL A 330 -10.62 -9.66 -12.80
CA VAL A 330 -10.34 -11.04 -13.23
C VAL A 330 -9.05 -11.12 -14.04
N SER A 331 -8.78 -10.15 -14.93
CA SER A 331 -7.52 -10.11 -15.69
C SER A 331 -6.31 -9.91 -14.80
N ALA A 332 -6.42 -9.07 -13.76
CA ALA A 332 -5.35 -8.88 -12.76
C ALA A 332 -5.04 -10.17 -11.99
N ILE A 333 -6.07 -10.90 -11.53
CA ILE A 333 -5.90 -12.17 -10.80
C ILE A 333 -5.24 -13.24 -11.69
N LEU A 334 -5.67 -13.34 -12.96
CA LEU A 334 -5.09 -14.28 -13.92
C LEU A 334 -3.63 -13.92 -14.24
N ALA A 335 -3.32 -12.63 -14.38
CA ALA A 335 -1.95 -12.17 -14.60
C ALA A 335 -1.05 -12.52 -13.41
N CYS A 336 -1.48 -12.25 -12.17
CA CYS A 336 -0.72 -12.62 -10.97
C CYS A 336 -0.49 -14.13 -10.87
N SER A 337 -1.51 -14.94 -11.19
CA SER A 337 -1.41 -16.40 -11.16
C SER A 337 -0.44 -16.94 -12.22
N ALA A 338 -0.49 -16.38 -13.43
CA ALA A 338 0.43 -16.75 -14.51
C ALA A 338 1.88 -16.40 -14.16
N VAL A 339 2.14 -15.21 -13.61
CA VAL A 339 3.48 -14.79 -13.16
C VAL A 339 3.99 -15.71 -12.05
N ALA A 340 3.16 -16.05 -11.07
CA ALA A 340 3.55 -16.97 -9.99
C ALA A 340 3.91 -18.37 -10.53
N ALA A 341 3.14 -18.88 -11.50
CA ALA A 341 3.45 -20.15 -12.16
C ALA A 341 4.76 -20.08 -12.96
N THR A 342 5.01 -19.00 -13.71
CA THR A 342 6.26 -18.80 -14.46
C THR A 342 7.47 -18.70 -13.54
N ILE A 343 7.36 -18.01 -12.40
CA ILE A 343 8.43 -17.93 -11.39
C ILE A 343 8.72 -19.32 -10.82
N TRP A 344 7.67 -20.08 -10.47
CA TRP A 344 7.84 -21.43 -9.93
C TRP A 344 8.53 -22.37 -10.93
N LEU A 345 8.10 -22.39 -12.19
CA LEU A 345 8.72 -23.19 -13.25
C LEU A 345 10.18 -22.77 -13.50
N ALA A 346 10.46 -21.47 -13.51
CA ALA A 346 11.80 -20.94 -13.77
C ALA A 346 12.77 -21.23 -12.61
N CYS A 347 12.33 -21.07 -11.36
CA CYS A 347 13.19 -21.15 -10.18
C CYS A 347 13.28 -22.55 -9.57
N VAL A 348 12.20 -23.34 -9.61
CA VAL A 348 12.14 -24.65 -8.94
C VAL A 348 12.42 -25.79 -9.91
N GLU A 349 11.77 -25.80 -11.07
CA GLU A 349 11.97 -26.86 -12.07
C GLU A 349 13.14 -26.58 -13.01
N GLY A 350 13.60 -25.32 -13.07
CA GLY A 350 14.75 -24.92 -13.88
C GLY A 350 14.46 -24.84 -15.38
N ASP A 351 13.19 -24.76 -15.78
CA ASP A 351 12.77 -24.71 -17.19
C ASP A 351 13.34 -23.46 -17.90
N ALA A 352 14.10 -23.69 -18.97
CA ALA A 352 14.74 -22.65 -19.78
C ALA A 352 13.72 -21.76 -20.50
N ALA A 353 12.57 -22.30 -20.89
CA ALA A 353 11.50 -21.51 -21.52
C ALA A 353 10.87 -20.55 -20.50
N ALA A 354 10.63 -21.03 -19.28
CA ALA A 354 10.10 -20.22 -18.18
C ALA A 354 11.07 -19.09 -17.76
N LYS A 355 12.39 -19.37 -17.71
CA LYS A 355 13.42 -18.34 -17.44
C LYS A 355 13.45 -17.24 -18.51
N THR A 356 13.30 -17.61 -19.76
CA THR A 356 13.23 -16.64 -20.88
C THR A 356 11.95 -15.80 -20.77
N GLY A 357 10.81 -16.44 -20.47
CA GLY A 357 9.55 -15.74 -20.23
C GLY A 357 9.60 -14.77 -19.05
N LEU A 358 10.24 -15.15 -17.95
CA LEU A 358 10.42 -14.30 -16.77
C LEU A 358 11.26 -13.05 -17.09
N THR A 359 12.35 -13.21 -17.84
CA THR A 359 13.19 -12.09 -18.29
C THR A 359 12.41 -11.12 -19.18
N GLY A 360 11.56 -11.64 -20.08
CA GLY A 360 10.67 -10.82 -20.90
C GLY A 360 9.64 -10.03 -20.08
N LEU A 361 9.05 -10.65 -19.05
CA LEU A 361 8.11 -10.00 -18.12
C LEU A 361 8.76 -8.86 -17.34
N ILE A 362 10.00 -9.05 -16.86
CA ILE A 362 10.76 -8.01 -16.15
C ILE A 362 11.06 -6.83 -17.09
N GLY A 363 11.44 -7.11 -18.34
CA GLY A 363 11.66 -6.09 -19.37
C GLY A 363 10.40 -5.28 -19.67
N ALA A 364 9.27 -5.96 -19.88
CA ALA A 364 7.97 -5.32 -20.14
C ALA A 364 7.49 -4.46 -18.97
N SER A 365 7.67 -4.94 -17.73
CA SER A 365 7.30 -4.20 -16.52
C SER A 365 8.13 -2.92 -16.37
N SER A 366 9.44 -3.03 -16.59
CA SER A 366 10.37 -1.89 -16.53
C SER A 366 10.01 -0.83 -17.59
N ALA A 367 9.68 -1.26 -18.82
CA ALA A 367 9.25 -0.35 -19.88
C ALA A 367 7.92 0.36 -19.57
N TYR A 368 6.96 -0.34 -18.96
CA TYR A 368 5.68 0.25 -18.55
C TYR A 368 5.86 1.35 -17.48
N PHE A 369 6.69 1.12 -16.46
CA PHE A 369 6.95 2.12 -15.43
C PHE A 369 7.71 3.35 -15.96
N LEU A 370 8.67 3.15 -16.87
CA LEU A 370 9.42 4.24 -17.49
C LEU A 370 8.55 5.11 -18.41
N THR A 371 7.61 4.52 -19.15
CA THR A 371 6.69 5.26 -20.04
C THR A 371 5.58 6.00 -19.29
N LYS A 372 5.21 5.54 -18.09
CA LYS A 372 4.21 6.23 -17.25
C LYS A 372 4.78 7.47 -16.57
N GLN A 373 6.06 7.45 -16.16
CA GLN A 373 6.73 8.64 -15.62
C GLN A 373 6.91 9.75 -16.66
N THR A 374 7.13 9.41 -17.93
CA THR A 374 7.26 10.43 -19.00
C THR A 374 5.93 11.10 -19.34
N LYS A 375 4.78 10.42 -19.18
CA LYS A 375 3.46 11.04 -19.38
C LYS A 375 3.01 11.95 -18.24
N MET A 376 3.40 11.67 -16.99
CA MET A 376 3.00 12.51 -15.85
C MET A 376 3.76 13.84 -15.75
N ASN A 377 4.94 13.95 -16.37
CA ASN A 377 5.72 15.20 -16.39
C ASN A 377 5.43 16.12 -17.60
N GLY A 378 4.50 15.75 -18.48
CA GLY A 378 4.32 16.40 -19.78
C GLY A 378 3.08 17.28 -19.99
N ASN A 379 2.14 17.37 -19.04
CA ASN A 379 0.86 18.06 -19.30
C ASN A 379 0.64 19.31 -18.44
N GLY A 380 1.43 20.34 -18.72
CA GLY A 380 1.11 21.73 -18.37
C GLY A 380 0.45 22.43 -19.57
N SER A 381 -0.75 22.01 -19.98
CA SER A 381 -1.56 22.76 -20.94
C SER A 381 -2.52 23.68 -20.19
N GLY A 382 -2.08 24.93 -20.00
CA GLY A 382 -2.92 26.02 -19.51
C GLY A 382 -4.03 26.32 -20.50
N THR A 383 -5.24 25.86 -20.20
CA THR A 383 -6.47 26.35 -20.83
C THR A 383 -7.04 27.47 -19.95
N SER A 384 -6.64 28.70 -20.24
CA SER A 384 -7.29 29.89 -19.68
C SER A 384 -8.71 30.00 -20.22
N LYS A 385 -9.71 29.79 -19.35
CA LYS A 385 -11.11 30.16 -19.62
C LYS A 385 -11.20 31.69 -19.85
N PRO A 386 -11.86 32.17 -20.92
CA PRO A 386 -12.16 33.59 -21.06
C PRO A 386 -13.22 33.99 -20.02
N SER A 387 -12.89 34.95 -19.15
CA SER A 387 -13.84 35.55 -18.21
C SER A 387 -14.80 36.46 -18.95
N SER A 388 -16.08 36.10 -18.97
CA SER A 388 -17.16 36.96 -19.44
C SER A 388 -17.73 37.76 -18.26
N ASP A 389 -17.04 38.81 -17.83
CA ASP A 389 -17.62 39.82 -16.94
C ASP A 389 -17.60 41.18 -17.63
N LYS A 390 -18.80 41.60 -18.04
CA LYS A 390 -19.09 42.90 -18.65
C LYS A 390 -19.81 43.73 -17.57
N PRO A 391 -19.23 44.83 -17.06
CA PRO A 391 -19.95 45.66 -16.09
C PRO A 391 -21.07 46.44 -16.79
N SER A 392 -22.24 46.39 -16.20
CA SER A 392 -23.42 47.22 -16.51
C SER A 392 -23.11 48.69 -16.22
N SER A 393 -23.22 49.53 -17.25
CA SER A 393 -23.23 50.98 -17.12
C SER A 393 -24.49 51.43 -16.39
N GLU A 394 -24.33 51.88 -15.15
CA GLU A 394 -25.35 52.67 -14.45
C GLU A 394 -25.41 54.08 -15.05
N GLY A 395 -26.62 54.51 -15.36
CA GLY A 395 -26.94 55.85 -15.80
C GLY A 395 -26.82 56.85 -14.66
N VAL A 396 -26.30 58.03 -14.97
CA VAL A 396 -26.39 59.23 -14.15
C VAL A 396 -27.42 60.14 -14.81
N ALA A 397 -28.43 60.50 -14.03
CA ALA A 397 -29.39 61.56 -14.30
C ALA A 397 -28.84 62.93 -13.87
#